data_AF-A0A0F9HZS5-F1
#
_entry.id   AF-A0A0F9HZS5-F1
#
_cell.length_a   1.000
_cell.length_b   1.000
_cell.length_c   1.000
_cell.angle_alpha   90.00
_cell.angle_beta   90.00
_cell.angle_gamma   90.00
#
_symmetry.space_group_name_H-M   'P 1'
#
loop_
_entity.id
_entity.type
_entity.pdbx_description
1 polymer ?
#
loop_
_entity_poly.entity_id
_entity_poly.type
_entity_poly.pdbx_seq_one_letter_code
_entity_poly.pdbx_strand_id
1 'polypeptide(L)'
;MADEKWVDGALIGAVDKGLFDANTILKADTDDTPEALTIAASRIVARLAAGSIIAATIQQVLNLLLTTQNDIITRNGTNPIRLGIGQSRIPARLAAGNLVAATPAQILALLSGQAGAAFSWNSQNLTNTGTIQATNAVWWREHHYSIFSISPGASGATETAPDANTLGGFQLDATVEE
;
A
#
# COMPACT_ATOMS: atom_id res chain seq x y z
N MET A 1 -35.55 -63.69 48.55
CA MET A 1 -34.31 -63.12 48.00
C MET A 1 -34.76 -61.93 47.17
N ALA A 2 -34.55 -60.72 47.67
CA ALA A 2 -34.85 -59.53 46.89
C ALA A 2 -33.76 -59.42 45.82
N ASP A 3 -34.19 -59.49 44.58
CA ASP A 3 -33.48 -59.13 43.37
C ASP A 3 -33.02 -57.67 43.53
N GLU A 4 -31.78 -57.54 44.01
CA GLU A 4 -31.02 -56.31 44.00
C GLU A 4 -30.84 -55.93 42.53
N LYS A 5 -31.82 -55.21 42.02
CA LYS A 5 -31.76 -54.56 40.72
C LYS A 5 -30.58 -53.61 40.82
N TRP A 6 -29.45 -53.98 40.23
CA TRP A 6 -28.37 -53.06 39.90
C TRP A 6 -29.05 -51.91 39.16
N VAL A 7 -29.33 -50.83 39.89
CA VAL A 7 -29.75 -49.58 39.28
C VAL A 7 -28.50 -49.16 38.55
N ASP A 8 -28.47 -49.41 37.25
CA ASP A 8 -27.37 -49.02 36.37
C ASP A 8 -27.09 -47.56 36.72
N GLY A 9 -25.96 -47.34 37.41
CA GLY A 9 -25.65 -46.03 37.96
C GLY A 9 -25.68 -45.09 36.78
N ALA A 10 -26.63 -44.15 36.77
CA ALA A 10 -26.96 -43.34 35.61
C ALA A 10 -25.66 -42.95 34.92
N LEU A 11 -25.40 -43.49 33.72
CA LEU A 11 -24.11 -43.37 33.03
C LEU A 11 -23.73 -41.89 32.92
N ILE A 12 -22.93 -41.39 33.87
CA ILE A 12 -22.46 -40.01 33.90
C ILE A 12 -21.33 -39.95 32.88
N GLY A 13 -21.66 -39.59 31.63
CA GLY A 13 -20.68 -39.46 30.55
C GLY A 13 -20.90 -40.32 29.31
N ALA A 14 -22.06 -40.97 29.14
CA ALA A 14 -22.39 -41.61 27.86
C ALA A 14 -22.76 -40.56 26.79
N VAL A 15 -22.18 -40.68 25.60
CA VAL A 15 -22.57 -39.88 24.43
C VAL A 15 -23.62 -40.64 23.64
N ASP A 16 -24.76 -39.99 23.38
CA ASP A 16 -25.80 -40.58 22.53
C ASP A 16 -25.25 -40.87 21.12
N LYS A 17 -25.65 -42.02 20.54
CA LYS A 17 -25.17 -42.46 19.23
C LYS A 17 -25.43 -41.42 18.14
N GLY A 18 -26.56 -40.71 18.20
CA GLY A 18 -26.89 -39.65 17.24
C GLY A 18 -25.93 -38.46 17.29
N LEU A 19 -25.44 -38.10 18.48
CA LEU A 19 -24.43 -37.04 18.65
C LEU A 19 -23.05 -37.50 18.18
N PHE A 20 -22.70 -38.77 18.44
CA PHE A 20 -21.44 -39.36 18.01
C PHE A 20 -21.30 -39.45 16.48
N ASP A 21 -22.39 -39.76 15.79
CA ASP A 21 -22.42 -39.86 14.32
C ASP A 21 -22.57 -38.48 13.63
N ALA A 22 -22.77 -37.40 14.39
CA ALA A 22 -22.88 -36.02 13.89
C ALA A 22 -21.54 -35.27 13.97
N ASN A 23 -21.45 -34.10 13.32
CA ASN A 23 -20.28 -33.21 13.41
C ASN A 23 -20.21 -32.52 14.78
N THR A 24 -19.90 -33.25 15.85
CA THR A 24 -19.85 -32.75 17.22
C THR A 24 -18.49 -33.03 17.87
N ILE A 25 -18.17 -32.27 18.92
CA ILE A 25 -17.06 -32.55 19.83
C ILE A 25 -17.55 -32.47 21.27
N LEU A 26 -16.88 -33.18 22.20
CA LEU A 26 -17.11 -32.95 23.63
C LEU A 26 -16.27 -31.77 24.10
N LYS A 27 -16.90 -30.85 24.83
CA LYS A 27 -16.23 -29.73 25.47
C LYS A 27 -16.62 -29.64 26.95
N ALA A 28 -15.76 -29.03 27.73
CA ALA A 28 -16.02 -28.65 29.11
C ALA A 28 -15.58 -27.20 29.29
N ASP A 29 -16.48 -26.32 29.74
CA ASP A 29 -16.19 -24.88 29.79
C ASP A 29 -15.68 -24.40 31.15
N THR A 30 -16.08 -25.04 32.24
CA THR A 30 -15.75 -24.58 33.61
C THR A 30 -15.64 -25.71 34.63
N ASP A 31 -16.26 -26.86 34.39
CA ASP A 31 -16.32 -28.00 35.31
C ASP A 31 -16.02 -29.30 34.57
N ASP A 32 -15.84 -30.40 35.32
CA ASP A 32 -15.58 -31.75 34.82
C ASP A 32 -16.81 -32.44 34.21
N THR A 33 -17.81 -31.67 33.77
CA THR A 33 -19.02 -32.18 33.11
C THR A 33 -18.96 -31.90 31.60
N PRO A 34 -18.59 -32.90 30.76
CA PRO A 34 -18.50 -32.72 29.32
C PRO A 34 -19.89 -32.59 28.69
N GLU A 35 -20.03 -31.67 27.75
CA GLU A 35 -21.22 -31.55 26.89
C GLU A 35 -20.84 -31.59 25.41
N ALA A 36 -21.77 -32.03 24.55
CA ALA A 36 -21.56 -32.08 23.12
C ALA A 36 -21.76 -30.70 22.47
N LEU A 37 -20.74 -30.18 21.81
CA LEU A 37 -20.79 -28.99 20.96
C LEU A 37 -20.91 -29.40 19.50
N THR A 38 -22.03 -29.04 18.87
CA THR A 38 -22.22 -29.21 17.42
C THR A 38 -21.42 -28.18 16.63
N ILE A 39 -20.62 -28.66 15.68
CA ILE A 39 -19.84 -27.85 14.74
C ILE A 39 -20.60 -27.82 13.41
N ALA A 40 -21.38 -26.75 13.21
CA ALA A 40 -22.01 -26.51 11.92
C ALA A 40 -20.97 -26.29 10.81
N ALA A 41 -21.40 -26.39 9.55
CA ALA A 41 -20.53 -26.10 8.41
C ALA A 41 -19.90 -24.69 8.50
N SER A 42 -18.64 -24.58 8.07
CA SER A 42 -17.86 -23.34 8.09
C SER A 42 -17.70 -22.71 9.48
N ARG A 43 -17.59 -23.54 10.52
CA ARG A 43 -17.25 -23.16 11.89
C ARG A 43 -15.90 -23.72 12.30
N ILE A 44 -15.28 -23.07 13.28
CA ILE A 44 -14.05 -23.54 13.92
C ILE A 44 -14.29 -23.57 15.44
N VAL A 45 -13.81 -24.60 16.11
CA VAL A 45 -13.83 -24.66 17.58
C VAL A 45 -12.85 -23.62 18.10
N ALA A 46 -13.34 -22.67 18.87
CA ALA A 46 -12.51 -21.63 19.45
C ALA A 46 -13.05 -21.19 20.81
N ARG A 47 -12.13 -20.75 21.66
CA ARG A 47 -12.45 -19.89 22.79
C ARG A 47 -12.09 -18.47 22.40
N LEU A 48 -13.10 -17.59 22.37
CA LEU A 48 -12.89 -16.18 22.05
C LEU A 48 -12.21 -15.47 23.23
N ALA A 49 -12.05 -14.14 23.14
CA ALA A 49 -11.36 -13.35 24.16
C ALA A 49 -11.95 -13.52 25.59
N ALA A 50 -13.22 -13.90 25.69
CA ALA A 50 -13.89 -14.28 26.92
C ALA A 50 -14.96 -15.34 26.65
N GLY A 51 -15.47 -15.94 27.74
CA GLY A 51 -16.56 -16.93 27.70
C GLY A 51 -16.12 -18.38 27.47
N SER A 52 -17.10 -19.18 27.08
CA SER A 52 -17.04 -20.62 26.81
C SER A 52 -16.33 -20.98 25.50
N ILE A 53 -16.00 -22.26 25.33
CA ILE A 53 -15.60 -22.83 24.04
C ILE A 53 -16.83 -22.92 23.15
N ILE A 54 -16.74 -22.41 21.93
CA ILE A 54 -17.86 -22.36 20.98
C ILE A 54 -17.45 -22.81 19.58
N ALA A 55 -18.42 -23.13 18.74
CA ALA A 55 -18.26 -23.27 17.29
C ALA A 55 -18.31 -21.87 16.65
N ALA A 56 -17.18 -21.16 16.68
CA ALA A 56 -17.07 -19.78 16.23
C ALA A 56 -17.29 -19.65 14.71
N THR A 57 -17.95 -18.57 14.31
CA THR A 57 -17.97 -18.14 12.90
C THR A 57 -16.59 -17.63 12.48
N ILE A 58 -16.32 -17.65 11.18
CA ILE A 58 -15.11 -17.02 10.63
C ILE A 58 -15.01 -15.55 11.05
N GLN A 59 -16.12 -14.80 11.08
CA GLN A 59 -16.12 -13.40 11.51
C GLN A 59 -15.70 -13.23 12.98
N GLN A 60 -16.16 -14.10 13.89
CA GLN A 60 -15.76 -14.05 15.30
C GLN A 60 -14.25 -14.33 15.46
N VAL A 61 -13.72 -15.29 14.69
CA VAL A 61 -12.28 -15.56 14.64
C VAL A 61 -11.52 -14.36 14.08
N LEU A 62 -12.00 -13.74 13.00
CA LEU A 62 -11.39 -12.55 12.43
C LEU A 62 -11.37 -11.37 13.42
N ASN A 63 -12.44 -11.16 14.18
CA ASN A 63 -12.48 -10.11 15.22
C ASN A 63 -11.47 -10.38 16.36
N LEU A 64 -11.13 -11.64 16.64
CA LEU A 64 -10.09 -12.00 17.60
C LEU A 64 -8.69 -11.69 17.03
N LEU A 65 -8.47 -11.94 15.73
CA LEU A 65 -7.19 -11.78 15.07
C LEU A 65 -6.90 -10.33 14.62
N LEU A 66 -7.93 -9.56 14.25
CA LEU A 66 -7.84 -8.22 13.65
C LEU A 66 -8.50 -7.21 14.60
N THR A 67 -7.68 -6.55 15.43
CA THR A 67 -8.15 -5.65 16.51
C THR A 67 -8.20 -4.19 16.09
N THR A 68 -7.62 -3.84 14.94
CA THR A 68 -7.54 -2.48 14.42
C THR A 68 -8.09 -2.43 12.99
N GLN A 69 -8.55 -1.26 12.57
CA GLN A 69 -8.94 -1.02 11.19
C GLN A 69 -7.75 -1.25 10.24
N ASN A 70 -7.98 -1.96 9.13
CA ASN A 70 -6.99 -2.25 8.08
C ASN A 70 -5.77 -3.06 8.55
N ASP A 71 -5.91 -3.88 9.58
CA ASP A 71 -4.86 -4.82 10.00
C ASP A 71 -4.48 -5.78 8.85
N ILE A 72 -3.18 -6.01 8.67
CA ILE A 72 -2.63 -7.00 7.72
C ILE A 72 -1.82 -8.03 8.50
N ILE A 73 -2.05 -9.33 8.26
CA ILE A 73 -1.21 -10.39 8.82
C ILE A 73 -0.05 -10.69 7.86
N THR A 74 1.18 -10.64 8.35
CA THR A 74 2.39 -10.89 7.55
C THR A 74 3.36 -11.81 8.27
N ARG A 75 4.25 -12.48 7.53
CA ARG A 75 5.40 -13.16 8.13
C ARG A 75 6.53 -12.14 8.29
N ASN A 76 6.80 -11.74 9.52
CA ASN A 76 7.87 -10.81 9.88
C ASN A 76 8.92 -11.63 10.66
N GLY A 77 9.78 -12.34 9.93
CA GLY A 77 10.60 -13.42 10.45
C GLY A 77 9.90 -14.79 10.42
N THR A 78 10.10 -15.61 11.46
CA THR A 78 9.60 -16.99 11.52
C THR A 78 8.11 -17.10 11.81
N ASN A 79 7.56 -16.14 12.57
CA ASN A 79 6.17 -16.17 13.04
C ASN A 79 5.29 -15.17 12.27
N PRO A 80 3.99 -15.48 12.06
CA PRO A 80 3.02 -14.48 11.62
C PRO A 80 2.86 -13.40 12.68
N ILE A 81 2.84 -12.14 12.25
CA ILE A 81 2.51 -11.00 13.08
C ILE A 81 1.38 -10.21 12.44
N ARG A 82 0.65 -9.47 13.27
CA ARG A 82 -0.27 -8.42 12.82
C ARG A 82 0.49 -7.12 12.61
N LEU A 83 0.38 -6.56 11.42
CA LEU A 83 0.87 -5.24 11.07
C LEU A 83 -0.30 -4.25 11.16
N GLY A 84 -0.29 -3.41 12.20
CA GLY A 84 -1.26 -2.33 12.35
C GLY A 84 -0.96 -1.19 11.38
N ILE A 85 -1.86 -0.93 10.43
CA ILE A 85 -1.74 0.17 9.47
C ILE A 85 -2.53 1.37 10.01
N GLY A 86 -1.84 2.24 10.74
CA GLY A 86 -2.40 3.51 11.20
C GLY A 86 -2.75 4.46 10.03
N GLN A 87 -3.43 5.56 10.33
CA GLN A 87 -3.80 6.56 9.33
C GLN A 87 -2.57 7.10 8.58
N SER A 88 -2.71 7.31 7.27
CA SER A 88 -1.65 7.82 6.39
C SER A 88 -0.35 7.03 6.49
N ARG A 89 -0.45 5.70 6.59
CA ARG A 89 0.67 4.76 6.52
C ARG A 89 0.47 3.81 5.35
N ILE A 90 1.58 3.31 4.82
CA ILE A 90 1.58 2.33 3.73
C ILE A 90 2.44 1.15 4.16
N PRO A 91 1.97 -0.11 4.01
CA PRO A 91 2.82 -1.26 4.22
C PRO A 91 4.02 -1.20 3.27
N ALA A 92 5.24 -1.16 3.81
CA ALA A 92 6.45 -1.13 3.01
C ALA A 92 7.57 -1.92 3.69
N ARG A 93 8.44 -2.49 2.86
CA ARG A 93 9.67 -3.11 3.32
C ARG A 93 10.79 -2.07 3.18
N LEU A 94 11.12 -1.41 4.27
CA LEU A 94 12.25 -0.49 4.32
C LEU A 94 13.57 -1.29 4.22
N ALA A 95 14.69 -0.60 3.97
CA ALA A 95 16.00 -1.23 3.76
C ALA A 95 16.29 -2.33 4.81
N ALA A 96 16.83 -3.47 4.37
CA ALA A 96 17.16 -4.66 5.17
C ALA A 96 16.29 -4.82 6.43
N GLY A 97 15.05 -5.30 6.26
CA GLY A 97 14.13 -5.48 7.37
C GLY A 97 12.83 -6.16 6.96
N ASN A 98 11.96 -6.34 7.94
CA ASN A 98 10.62 -6.89 7.73
C ASN A 98 9.63 -5.82 7.26
N LEU A 99 8.39 -6.24 6.94
CA LEU A 99 7.34 -5.30 6.54
C LEU A 99 6.96 -4.40 7.73
N VAL A 100 6.86 -3.10 7.48
CA VAL A 100 6.47 -2.08 8.46
C VAL A 100 5.37 -1.18 7.90
N ALA A 101 4.62 -0.52 8.79
CA ALA A 101 3.67 0.51 8.41
C ALA A 101 4.44 1.83 8.19
N ALA A 102 4.98 2.01 6.99
CA ALA A 102 5.85 3.13 6.69
C ALA A 102 5.08 4.45 6.61
N THR A 103 5.71 5.49 7.15
CA THR A 103 5.30 6.88 6.96
C THR A 103 5.53 7.31 5.51
N PRO A 104 4.82 8.34 5.01
CA PRO A 104 5.07 8.89 3.68
C PRO A 104 6.54 9.29 3.48
N ALA A 105 7.21 9.82 4.52
CA ALA A 105 8.62 10.19 4.46
C ALA A 105 9.55 8.98 4.28
N GLN A 106 9.27 7.86 4.95
CA GLN A 106 10.03 6.63 4.78
C GLN A 106 9.80 6.00 3.40
N ILE A 107 8.57 6.07 2.88
CA ILE A 107 8.25 5.69 1.50
C ILE A 107 9.05 6.56 0.53
N LEU A 108 9.05 7.86 0.75
CA LEU A 108 9.76 8.82 -0.10
C LEU A 108 11.27 8.53 -0.11
N ALA A 109 11.87 8.33 1.07
CA ALA A 109 13.28 7.95 1.21
C ALA A 109 13.60 6.63 0.51
N LEU A 110 12.73 5.62 0.64
CA LEU A 110 12.85 4.34 -0.05
C LEU A 110 12.77 4.51 -1.58
N LEU A 111 11.80 5.27 -2.07
CA LEU A 111 11.58 5.49 -3.50
C LEU A 111 12.67 6.36 -4.13
N SER A 112 13.33 7.24 -3.37
CA SER A 112 14.54 7.95 -3.82
C SER A 112 15.81 7.08 -3.81
N GLY A 113 15.74 5.83 -3.35
CA GLY A 113 16.73 4.77 -3.56
C GLY A 113 18.01 4.85 -2.72
N GLN A 114 18.71 5.97 -2.74
CA GLN A 114 20.02 6.25 -2.16
C GLN A 114 20.32 7.70 -2.60
N ALA A 115 21.37 8.35 -2.08
CA ALA A 115 21.74 9.70 -2.51
C ALA A 115 21.78 9.85 -4.05
N GLY A 116 20.72 10.41 -4.67
CA GLY A 116 20.71 10.70 -6.12
C GLY A 116 19.41 10.61 -6.92
N ALA A 117 18.31 9.98 -6.49
CA ALA A 117 17.10 9.92 -7.34
C ALA A 117 16.15 11.10 -7.12
N ALA A 118 15.80 11.82 -8.20
CA ALA A 118 14.89 12.96 -8.17
C ALA A 118 13.42 12.52 -8.08
N PHE A 119 12.67 13.16 -7.18
CA PHE A 119 11.21 13.00 -7.09
C PHE A 119 10.53 13.55 -8.35
N SER A 120 9.78 12.69 -9.03
CA SER A 120 8.89 13.10 -10.12
C SER A 120 7.64 13.78 -9.57
N TRP A 121 7.26 14.93 -10.13
CA TRP A 121 6.17 15.80 -9.65
C TRP A 121 4.76 15.29 -9.96
N ASN A 122 4.60 14.00 -10.24
CA ASN A 122 3.30 13.36 -10.51
C ASN A 122 2.47 14.10 -11.58
N SER A 123 3.09 14.47 -12.71
CA SER A 123 2.45 15.22 -13.81
C SER A 123 1.86 16.57 -13.40
N GLN A 124 2.29 17.12 -12.27
CA GLN A 124 2.08 18.52 -11.97
C GLN A 124 2.98 19.35 -12.89
N ASN A 125 2.42 20.45 -13.40
CA ASN A 125 3.24 21.44 -14.05
C ASN A 125 4.20 22.01 -13.02
N LEU A 126 5.48 22.04 -13.38
CA LEU A 126 6.45 22.86 -12.69
C LEU A 126 6.21 24.31 -13.14
N THR A 127 5.20 24.95 -12.53
CA THR A 127 4.66 26.25 -12.97
C THR A 127 5.55 27.43 -12.61
N ASN A 128 6.50 27.23 -11.70
CA ASN A 128 7.55 28.19 -11.39
C ASN A 128 8.83 27.44 -11.03
N THR A 129 9.92 27.80 -11.70
CA THR A 129 11.29 27.40 -11.34
C THR A 129 12.11 28.66 -11.27
N GLY A 130 12.86 28.88 -10.19
CA GLY A 130 13.83 29.98 -10.15
C GLY A 130 14.97 29.73 -11.14
N THR A 131 15.88 28.82 -10.80
CA THR A 131 16.94 28.34 -11.69
C THR A 131 16.88 26.83 -11.78
N ILE A 132 16.96 26.27 -12.99
CA ILE A 132 17.06 24.83 -13.20
C ILE A 132 18.54 24.51 -13.46
N GLN A 133 19.18 23.85 -12.50
CA GLN A 133 20.50 23.26 -12.73
C GLN A 133 20.32 21.91 -13.38
N ALA A 134 20.79 21.78 -14.60
CA ALA A 134 20.79 20.53 -15.32
C ALA A 134 22.19 20.32 -15.88
N THR A 135 22.70 19.11 -15.73
CA THR A 135 24.01 18.72 -16.27
C THR A 135 24.06 18.88 -17.79
N ASN A 136 22.90 18.84 -18.45
CA ASN A 136 22.71 19.13 -19.86
C ASN A 136 21.72 20.29 -20.02
N ALA A 137 21.81 21.03 -21.12
CA ALA A 137 20.88 22.11 -21.41
C ALA A 137 19.42 21.62 -21.39
N VAL A 138 18.56 22.34 -20.67
CA VAL A 138 17.12 22.10 -20.63
C VAL A 138 16.50 22.81 -21.82
N TRP A 139 16.45 22.13 -22.97
CA TRP A 139 15.77 22.67 -24.14
C TRP A 139 14.26 22.57 -23.93
N TRP A 140 13.62 23.67 -23.55
CA TRP A 140 12.20 23.81 -23.81
C TRP A 140 12.05 24.08 -25.30
N ARG A 141 11.08 23.43 -25.93
CA ARG A 141 10.75 23.56 -27.35
C ARG A 141 10.90 25.03 -27.78
N GLU A 142 11.96 25.30 -28.52
CA GLU A 142 12.23 26.60 -29.12
C GLU A 142 11.05 26.98 -30.04
N HIS A 143 10.83 28.29 -30.23
CA HIS A 143 10.11 28.92 -31.35
C HIS A 143 8.60 29.16 -31.33
N HIS A 144 8.00 29.65 -30.24
CA HIS A 144 6.72 30.38 -30.40
C HIS A 144 6.70 31.65 -29.53
N TYR A 145 7.55 32.62 -29.84
CA TYR A 145 7.14 33.88 -30.49
C TYR A 145 8.32 34.86 -30.60
N SER A 146 8.57 35.30 -31.84
CA SER A 146 9.18 36.56 -32.29
C SER A 146 10.62 36.89 -31.84
N ILE A 147 11.61 36.62 -32.73
CA ILE A 147 12.31 37.64 -33.55
C ILE A 147 13.72 37.20 -34.03
N PHE A 148 14.35 36.16 -33.48
CA PHE A 148 15.64 35.67 -34.03
C PHE A 148 15.68 34.15 -34.12
N SER A 149 14.95 33.61 -35.10
CA SER A 149 15.29 32.30 -35.68
C SER A 149 16.40 32.55 -36.69
N ILE A 150 17.62 32.14 -36.37
CA ILE A 150 18.78 32.17 -37.28
C ILE A 150 18.83 30.94 -38.20
N SER A 151 17.73 30.19 -38.33
CA SER A 151 17.60 29.16 -39.36
C SER A 151 17.38 29.86 -40.71
N PRO A 152 18.33 29.78 -41.66
CA PRO A 152 18.17 30.42 -42.96
C PRO A 152 16.89 29.91 -43.64
N GLY A 153 15.99 30.83 -43.99
CA GLY A 153 14.78 30.54 -44.75
C GLY A 153 13.47 30.42 -43.97
N ALA A 154 13.42 30.66 -42.65
CA ALA A 154 12.15 30.62 -41.89
C ALA A 154 11.60 32.00 -41.49
N SER A 155 12.38 33.07 -41.60
CA SER A 155 11.84 34.44 -41.51
C SER A 155 12.19 35.17 -42.80
N GLY A 156 11.22 35.86 -43.40
CA GLY A 156 11.34 36.57 -44.68
C GLY A 156 12.28 37.78 -44.66
N ALA A 157 13.42 37.68 -43.97
CA ALA A 157 14.54 38.57 -44.19
C ALA A 157 15.04 38.33 -45.62
N THR A 158 14.79 39.30 -46.50
CA THR A 158 15.37 39.28 -47.85
C THR A 158 16.82 39.71 -47.68
N GLU A 159 17.74 38.79 -47.91
CA GLU A 159 19.17 39.09 -47.97
C GLU A 159 19.40 40.05 -49.14
N THR A 160 19.50 41.34 -48.85
CA THR A 160 19.88 42.36 -49.83
C THR A 160 21.39 42.29 -50.00
N ALA A 161 21.85 42.20 -51.26
CA ALA A 161 23.26 42.04 -51.60
C ALA A 161 24.12 43.10 -50.91
N PRO A 162 25.32 42.73 -50.40
CA PRO A 162 26.12 43.59 -49.55
C PRO A 162 26.60 44.81 -50.34
N ASP A 163 25.96 45.95 -50.13
CA ASP A 163 26.54 47.26 -50.36
C ASP A 163 27.34 47.68 -49.12
N ALA A 164 28.17 48.72 -49.24
CA ALA A 164 29.21 49.03 -48.26
C ALA A 164 28.72 49.42 -46.84
N ASN A 165 27.42 49.30 -46.55
CA ASN A 165 26.78 49.66 -45.28
C ASN A 165 25.95 48.51 -44.64
N THR A 166 26.25 47.26 -44.97
CA THR A 166 25.65 46.07 -44.33
C THR A 166 26.66 45.34 -43.43
N LEU A 167 26.45 45.37 -42.11
CA LEU A 167 27.18 44.51 -41.16
C LEU A 167 26.37 43.22 -40.96
N GLY A 168 26.85 42.13 -41.56
CA GLY A 168 26.20 40.82 -41.43
C GLY A 168 24.84 40.72 -42.12
N GLY A 169 24.59 41.52 -43.16
CA GLY A 169 23.34 41.47 -43.95
C GLY A 169 22.20 42.36 -43.44
N PHE A 170 22.44 43.21 -42.43
CA PHE A 170 21.48 44.22 -41.96
C PHE A 170 21.97 45.65 -42.28
N GLN A 171 21.15 46.41 -43.01
CA GLN A 171 21.48 47.78 -43.45
C GLN A 171 21.31 48.75 -42.28
N LEU A 172 22.36 49.48 -41.94
CA LEU A 172 22.32 50.52 -40.92
C LEU A 172 21.80 51.81 -41.56
N ASP A 173 20.55 52.18 -41.27
CA ASP A 173 19.98 53.45 -41.73
C ASP A 173 20.64 54.61 -40.98
N ALA A 174 21.74 55.12 -41.55
CA ALA A 174 22.35 56.36 -41.10
C ALA A 174 21.64 57.51 -41.83
N THR A 175 20.58 58.03 -41.23
CA THR A 175 20.01 59.29 -41.68
C THR A 175 21.05 60.38 -41.44
N VAL A 176 21.47 61.04 -42.53
CA VAL A 176 22.54 62.04 -42.56
C VAL A 176 22.27 63.13 -41.52
N GLU A 177 23.16 63.33 -40.55
CA GLU A 177 23.19 64.57 -39.76
C GLU A 177 23.89 65.66 -40.58
N GLU A 178 23.27 66.84 -40.62
CA GLU A 178 23.64 68.03 -41.42
C GLU A 178 25.06 68.56 -41.17
#